data_AF-A0A960JHU4-F1
#
_entry.id   AF-A0A960JHU4-F1
#
_cell.length_a   1.000
_cell.length_b   1.000
_cell.length_c   1.000
_cell.angle_alpha   90.00
_cell.angle_beta   90.00
_cell.angle_gamma   90.00
#
_symmetry.space_group_name_H-M   'P 1'
#
loop_
_entity.id
_entity.type
_entity.pdbx_description
1 polymer ?
#
loop_
_entity_poly.entity_id
_entity_poly.type
_entity_poly.pdbx_seq_one_letter_code
_entity_poly.pdbx_strand_id
1 'polypeptide(L)'
;MNRILIFIVLLSASISAQTLAKSDREQIENYGAVFVRAINSGDTGLHAKTVEDSFSKTVINSDGIPKITSLFPRLREAFGELEYHHSELTEFKIGDRMSYVLHVYARAKGAKDWKDIQLRIEPEKPHKIEKIAFVADVAEPIFLPNGSVSDPNTINWLGGYIDKLVAENDLSGSVLIARGDKPIYTREFGFADAARTRKIDSETRFNLASGNKMFTAIAVAQL
;
A
#
# COMPACT_ATOMS: atom_id res chain seq x y z
N MET A 1 -8.07 -9.94 -55.54
CA MET A 1 -7.60 -8.63 -55.00
C MET A 1 -8.45 -8.32 -53.79
N ASN A 2 -7.91 -8.42 -52.58
CA ASN A 2 -8.40 -7.72 -51.39
C ASN A 2 -7.27 -7.72 -50.36
N ARG A 3 -6.75 -6.52 -50.09
CA ARG A 3 -5.56 -6.26 -49.30
C ARG A 3 -5.89 -6.43 -47.81
N ILE A 4 -5.16 -7.32 -47.13
CA ILE A 4 -5.12 -7.38 -45.67
C ILE A 4 -4.23 -6.23 -45.22
N LEU A 5 -4.83 -5.23 -44.58
CA LEU A 5 -4.11 -4.15 -43.90
C LEU A 5 -3.73 -4.68 -42.51
N ILE A 6 -2.48 -5.09 -42.34
CA ILE A 6 -1.92 -5.44 -41.04
C ILE A 6 -1.63 -4.12 -40.31
N PHE A 7 -2.47 -3.76 -39.33
CA PHE A 7 -2.10 -2.76 -38.34
C PHE A 7 -1.14 -3.39 -37.34
N ILE A 8 0.15 -3.22 -37.59
CA ILE A 8 1.19 -3.36 -36.57
C ILE A 8 1.12 -2.09 -35.71
N VAL A 9 0.54 -2.19 -34.52
CA VAL A 9 0.82 -1.21 -33.46
C VAL A 9 2.02 -1.75 -32.67
N LEU A 10 3.21 -1.51 -33.21
CA LEU A 10 4.44 -1.47 -32.44
C LEU A 10 4.40 -0.16 -31.64
N LEU A 11 3.79 -0.19 -30.45
CA LEU A 11 4.08 0.84 -29.46
C LEU A 11 5.38 0.45 -28.75
N SER A 12 6.50 0.62 -29.45
CA SER A 12 7.80 0.73 -28.81
C SER A 12 7.86 2.10 -28.14
N ALA A 13 7.30 2.18 -26.94
CA ALA A 13 7.68 3.19 -25.96
C ALA A 13 8.42 2.46 -24.84
N SER A 14 9.68 2.09 -25.12
CA SER A 14 10.69 1.98 -24.07
C SER A 14 11.00 3.38 -23.55
N ILE A 15 10.00 4.07 -23.00
CA ILE A 15 10.26 5.16 -22.07
C ILE A 15 10.65 4.43 -20.81
N SER A 16 11.96 4.28 -20.63
CA SER A 16 12.53 3.98 -19.33
C SER A 16 11.93 5.01 -18.38
N ALA A 17 10.89 4.65 -17.63
CA ALA A 17 10.59 5.35 -16.39
C ALA A 17 11.94 5.32 -15.68
N GLN A 18 12.56 6.48 -15.50
CA GLN A 18 13.86 6.53 -14.87
C GLN A 18 13.63 5.99 -13.47
N THR A 19 13.92 4.70 -13.28
CA THR A 19 13.65 4.00 -12.04
C THR A 19 14.35 4.81 -10.97
N LEU A 20 13.61 5.15 -9.91
CA LEU A 20 14.17 5.90 -8.80
C LEU A 20 15.51 5.29 -8.41
N ALA A 21 16.56 6.11 -8.32
CA ALA A 21 17.89 5.60 -8.03
C ALA A 21 17.87 4.83 -6.71
N LYS A 22 18.58 3.70 -6.64
CA LYS A 22 18.56 2.83 -5.46
C LYS A 22 18.86 3.58 -4.16
N SER A 23 19.82 4.50 -4.19
CA SER A 23 20.17 5.35 -3.04
C SER A 23 19.04 6.29 -2.63
N ASP A 24 18.30 6.85 -3.60
CA ASP A 24 17.17 7.73 -3.31
C ASP A 24 16.02 6.91 -2.70
N ARG A 25 15.76 5.68 -3.20
CA ARG A 25 14.80 4.75 -2.59
C ARG A 25 15.17 4.38 -1.16
N GLU A 26 16.43 3.97 -0.92
CA GLU A 26 16.93 3.61 0.41
C GLU A 26 16.80 4.80 1.39
N GLN A 27 17.10 6.02 0.93
CA GLN A 27 16.91 7.23 1.72
C GLN A 27 15.44 7.44 2.10
N ILE A 28 14.52 7.28 1.14
CA ILE A 28 13.08 7.45 1.39
C ILE A 28 12.57 6.38 2.35
N GLU A 29 12.91 5.11 2.13
CA GLU A 29 12.50 4.00 2.99
C GLU A 29 13.02 4.16 4.43
N ASN A 30 14.21 4.76 4.60
CA ASN A 30 14.76 5.08 5.92
C ASN A 30 13.93 6.13 6.69
N TYR A 31 13.14 6.97 6.02
CA TYR A 31 12.27 7.92 6.74
C TYR A 31 11.26 7.21 7.63
N GLY A 32 10.79 6.01 7.30
CA GLY A 32 9.77 5.35 8.11
C GLY A 32 10.28 4.95 9.50
N ALA A 33 11.51 4.44 9.60
CA ALA A 33 12.14 4.16 10.89
C ALA A 33 12.35 5.45 11.72
N VAL A 34 12.80 6.53 11.06
CA VAL A 34 12.96 7.85 11.69
C VAL A 34 11.62 8.40 12.18
N PHE A 35 10.56 8.25 11.38
CA PHE A 35 9.21 8.71 11.67
C PHE A 35 8.62 7.98 12.88
N VAL A 36 8.73 6.64 12.93
CA VAL A 36 8.28 5.85 14.10
C VAL A 36 9.07 6.19 15.36
N ARG A 37 10.38 6.41 15.23
CA ARG A 37 11.20 6.87 16.37
C ARG A 37 10.72 8.23 16.89
N ALA A 38 10.37 9.16 16.01
CA ALA A 38 9.83 10.46 16.42
C ALA A 38 8.47 10.31 17.12
N ILE A 39 7.54 9.49 16.60
CA ILE A 39 6.26 9.17 17.27
C ILE A 39 6.50 8.63 18.67
N ASN A 40 7.42 7.67 18.81
CA ASN A 40 7.70 7.04 20.10
C ASN A 40 8.42 7.94 21.09
N SER A 41 9.11 8.97 20.59
CA SER A 41 9.81 9.91 21.44
C SER A 41 8.85 10.94 22.05
N GLY A 42 9.11 11.32 23.31
CA GLY A 42 8.56 12.52 23.93
C GLY A 42 9.48 13.74 23.81
N ASP A 43 10.53 13.65 22.98
CA ASP A 43 11.57 14.68 22.86
C ASP A 43 11.22 15.69 21.77
N THR A 44 10.86 16.90 22.19
CA THR A 44 10.50 18.00 21.30
C THR A 44 11.65 18.42 20.37
N GLY A 45 12.91 18.27 20.81
CA GLY A 45 14.09 18.54 19.99
C GLY A 45 14.24 17.51 18.87
N LEU A 46 14.01 16.23 19.18
CA LEU A 46 13.99 15.17 18.18
C LEU A 46 12.83 15.33 17.19
N HIS A 47 11.65 15.76 17.65
CA HIS A 47 10.53 16.09 16.77
C HIS A 47 10.89 17.19 15.77
N ALA A 48 11.42 18.32 16.26
CA ALA A 48 11.81 19.45 15.42
C ALA A 48 12.86 19.03 14.38
N LYS A 49 13.91 18.35 14.82
CA LYS A 49 14.96 17.83 13.94
C LYS A 49 14.41 16.87 12.89
N THR A 50 13.50 15.97 13.26
CA THR A 50 12.87 15.03 12.32
C THR A 50 12.09 15.76 11.24
N VAL A 51 11.37 16.83 11.61
CA VAL A 51 10.65 17.69 10.65
C VAL A 51 11.63 18.36 9.71
N GLU A 52 12.65 19.04 10.23
CA GLU A 52 13.66 19.73 9.42
C GLU A 52 14.40 18.80 8.46
N ASP A 53 14.75 17.59 8.92
CA ASP A 53 15.53 16.64 8.15
C ASP A 53 14.69 15.87 7.11
N SER A 54 13.38 15.66 7.34
CA SER A 54 12.59 14.70 6.56
C SER A 54 11.39 15.29 5.84
N PHE A 55 10.85 16.44 6.27
CA PHE A 55 9.68 17.06 5.65
C PHE A 55 10.08 18.11 4.60
N SER A 56 9.18 18.33 3.63
CA SER A 56 9.45 19.27 2.55
C SER A 56 9.46 20.71 3.04
N LYS A 57 10.27 21.55 2.40
CA LYS A 57 10.27 22.99 2.68
C LYS A 57 8.90 23.60 2.42
N THR A 58 8.18 23.09 1.41
CA THR A 58 6.82 23.52 1.07
C THR A 58 5.88 23.35 2.25
N VAL A 59 5.82 22.15 2.86
CA VAL A 59 4.94 21.93 4.02
C VAL A 59 5.44 22.66 5.26
N ILE A 60 6.76 22.74 5.49
CA ILE A 60 7.32 23.51 6.62
C ILE A 60 6.92 24.98 6.52
N ASN A 61 6.99 25.58 5.32
CA ASN A 61 6.63 26.97 5.11
C ASN A 61 5.12 27.21 5.22
N SER A 62 4.29 26.26 4.79
CA SER A 62 2.83 26.42 4.84
C SER A 62 2.24 26.17 6.21
N ASP A 63 2.72 25.14 6.91
CA ASP A 63 2.14 24.66 8.17
C ASP A 63 2.92 25.11 9.40
N GLY A 64 4.22 25.40 9.25
CA GLY A 64 5.12 25.71 10.35
C GLY A 64 5.55 24.45 11.12
N ILE A 65 6.79 24.46 11.61
CA ILE A 65 7.37 23.34 12.39
C ILE A 65 6.46 22.92 13.56
N PRO A 66 5.91 23.83 14.41
CA PRO A 66 5.11 23.42 15.57
C PRO A 66 3.84 22.62 15.21
N LYS A 67 3.21 22.93 14.07
CA LYS A 67 2.02 22.21 13.61
C LYS A 67 2.40 20.81 13.17
N ILE A 68 3.49 20.66 12.43
CA ILE A 68 3.97 19.35 11.94
C ILE A 68 4.45 18.49 13.11
N THR A 69 5.22 19.05 14.06
CA THR A 69 5.70 18.30 15.23
C THR A 69 4.56 17.83 16.12
N SER A 70 3.42 18.54 16.16
CA SER A 70 2.23 18.11 16.91
C SER A 70 1.64 16.78 16.42
N LEU A 71 2.00 16.31 15.22
CA LEU A 71 1.55 15.02 14.69
C LEU A 71 2.11 13.85 15.51
N PHE A 72 3.37 13.91 15.95
CA PHE A 72 4.02 12.81 16.67
C PHE A 72 3.30 12.43 17.97
N PRO A 73 3.04 13.35 18.92
CA PRO A 73 2.31 13.01 20.13
C PRO A 73 0.87 12.59 19.86
N ARG A 74 0.20 13.15 18.83
CA ARG A 74 -1.16 12.73 18.45
C ARG A 74 -1.20 11.29 17.94
N LEU A 75 -0.23 10.90 17.13
CA LEU A 75 -0.11 9.52 16.66
C LEU A 75 0.25 8.57 17.80
N ARG A 76 1.11 9.00 18.73
CA ARG A 76 1.44 8.25 19.94
C ARG A 76 0.23 8.06 20.85
N GLU A 77 -0.61 9.09 20.99
CA GLU A 77 -1.86 9.01 21.75
C GLU A 77 -2.87 8.08 21.06
N ALA A 78 -3.02 8.19 19.74
CA ALA A 78 -3.97 7.38 18.98
C ALA A 78 -3.58 5.90 18.90
N PHE A 79 -2.29 5.59 18.80
CA PHE A 79 -1.81 4.24 18.49
C PHE A 79 -0.89 3.64 19.56
N GLY A 80 -0.53 4.37 20.61
CA GLY A 80 0.40 3.90 21.63
C GLY A 80 1.84 3.76 21.12
N GLU A 81 2.66 3.01 21.86
CA GLU A 81 4.03 2.72 21.45
C GLU A 81 4.10 1.85 20.22
N LEU A 82 4.73 2.33 19.16
CA LEU A 82 4.81 1.63 17.89
C LEU A 82 6.10 0.80 17.80
N GLU A 83 5.95 -0.49 17.54
CA GLU A 83 7.04 -1.36 17.08
C GLU A 83 7.14 -1.25 15.56
N TYR A 84 8.25 -0.72 15.07
CA TYR A 84 8.55 -0.63 13.64
C TYR A 84 8.89 -2.01 13.07
N HIS A 85 8.31 -2.37 11.92
CA HIS A 85 8.71 -3.56 11.17
C HIS A 85 9.58 -3.19 9.97
N HIS A 86 9.01 -2.49 9.00
CA HIS A 86 9.72 -2.05 7.80
C HIS A 86 8.96 -0.91 7.12
N SER A 87 9.58 -0.35 6.08
CA SER A 87 8.94 0.59 5.17
C SER A 87 9.25 0.19 3.74
N GLU A 88 8.31 0.48 2.84
CA GLU A 88 8.48 0.22 1.42
C GLU A 88 7.90 1.38 0.59
N LEU A 89 8.56 1.68 -0.52
CA LEU A 89 8.11 2.73 -1.43
C LEU A 89 7.28 2.16 -2.58
N THR A 90 6.04 2.65 -2.69
CA THR A 90 5.19 2.45 -3.86
C THR A 90 5.37 3.61 -4.84
N GLU A 91 5.70 3.26 -6.08
CA GLU A 91 5.85 4.19 -7.21
C GLU A 91 4.73 3.97 -8.21
N PHE A 92 4.04 5.03 -8.60
CA PHE A 92 2.99 4.95 -9.61
C PHE A 92 2.84 6.26 -10.37
N LYS A 93 2.25 6.18 -11.56
CA LYS A 93 1.95 7.36 -12.39
C LYS A 93 0.51 7.80 -12.21
N ILE A 94 0.31 9.11 -12.12
CA ILE A 94 -1.00 9.76 -12.27
C ILE A 94 -0.89 10.66 -13.50
N GLY A 95 -1.41 10.18 -14.64
CA GLY A 95 -1.11 10.79 -15.95
C GLY A 95 0.39 10.72 -16.23
N ASP A 96 1.00 11.86 -16.56
CA ASP A 96 2.45 11.96 -16.82
C ASP A 96 3.29 12.18 -15.56
N ARG A 97 2.66 12.34 -14.39
CA ARG A 97 3.37 12.64 -13.14
C ARG A 97 3.68 11.37 -12.36
N MET A 98 4.95 11.21 -11.98
CA MET A 98 5.33 10.23 -10.97
C MET A 98 4.79 10.63 -9.60
N SER A 99 4.38 9.63 -8.82
CA SER A 99 3.88 9.78 -7.46
C SER A 99 4.48 8.70 -6.58
N TYR A 100 4.89 9.12 -5.38
CA TYR A 100 5.56 8.26 -4.41
C TYR A 100 4.77 8.24 -3.10
N VAL A 101 4.51 7.03 -2.60
CA VAL A 101 3.91 6.80 -1.29
C VAL A 101 4.81 5.86 -0.52
N LEU A 102 5.34 6.33 0.61
CA LEU A 102 6.07 5.52 1.55
C LEU A 102 5.08 4.86 2.50
N HIS A 103 5.04 3.54 2.50
CA HIS A 103 4.28 2.73 3.45
C HIS A 103 5.16 2.44 4.65
N VAL A 104 4.71 2.79 5.85
CA VAL A 104 5.44 2.54 7.09
C VAL A 104 4.62 1.56 7.92
N TYR A 105 5.09 0.32 7.99
CA TYR A 105 4.42 -0.73 8.73
C TYR A 105 4.91 -0.80 10.16
N ALA A 106 3.98 -0.58 11.08
CA ALA A 106 4.23 -0.64 12.51
C ALA A 106 3.00 -1.19 13.22
N ARG A 107 3.18 -1.66 14.44
CA ARG A 107 2.07 -2.08 15.30
C ARG A 107 2.23 -1.51 16.68
N ALA A 108 1.14 -1.36 17.42
CA ALA A 108 1.25 -0.99 18.83
C ALA A 108 1.90 -2.15 19.62
N LYS A 109 2.72 -1.82 20.61
CA LYS A 109 3.40 -2.79 21.48
C LYS A 109 2.37 -3.66 22.19
N GLY A 110 2.47 -4.97 21.97
CA GLY A 110 1.51 -5.95 22.50
C GLY A 110 0.18 -6.03 21.75
N ALA A 111 -0.05 -5.24 20.69
CA ALA A 111 -1.21 -5.37 19.82
C ALA A 111 -0.99 -6.46 18.75
N LYS A 112 -2.11 -7.01 18.28
CA LYS A 112 -2.16 -7.94 17.15
C LYS A 112 -2.26 -7.22 15.80
N ASP A 113 -2.96 -6.09 15.79
CA ASP A 113 -3.27 -5.37 14.56
C ASP A 113 -2.08 -4.52 14.10
N TRP A 114 -1.87 -4.52 12.79
CA TRP A 114 -0.83 -3.76 12.13
C TRP A 114 -1.40 -2.50 11.51
N LYS A 115 -0.58 -1.45 11.43
CA LYS A 115 -0.89 -0.20 10.75
C LYS A 115 0.03 -0.01 9.54
N ASP A 116 -0.56 0.44 8.44
CA ASP A 116 0.17 1.05 7.32
C ASP A 116 -0.01 2.58 7.40
N ILE A 117 1.04 3.27 7.82
CA ILE A 117 1.09 4.73 7.82
C ILE A 117 1.65 5.19 6.48
N GLN A 118 0.80 5.75 5.64
CA GLN A 118 1.14 6.15 4.27
C GLN A 118 1.58 7.60 4.25
N LEU A 119 2.82 7.85 3.85
CA LEU A 119 3.42 9.17 3.73
C LEU A 119 3.56 9.53 2.24
N ARG A 120 3.03 10.68 1.84
CA ARG A 120 3.25 11.23 0.49
C ARG A 120 4.66 11.80 0.42
N ILE A 121 5.41 11.43 -0.61
CA ILE A 121 6.79 11.87 -0.85
C ILE A 121 6.85 12.75 -2.09
N GLU A 122 7.64 13.82 -2.05
CA GLU A 122 7.92 14.66 -3.22
C GLU A 122 8.52 13.81 -4.34
N PRO A 123 7.95 13.85 -5.57
CA PRO A 123 8.46 13.07 -6.68
C PRO A 123 9.82 13.57 -7.17
N GLU A 124 10.12 14.84 -6.96
CA GLU A 124 11.40 15.44 -7.29
C GLU A 124 12.35 15.44 -6.09
N LYS A 125 13.66 15.51 -6.37
CA LYS A 125 14.65 15.67 -5.31
C LYS A 125 14.34 16.93 -4.48
N PRO A 126 14.50 16.87 -3.13
CA PRO A 126 15.23 15.85 -2.37
C PRO A 126 14.34 14.72 -1.79
N HIS A 127 13.17 14.47 -2.39
CA HIS A 127 12.22 13.42 -1.99
C HIS A 127 11.83 13.52 -0.52
N LYS A 128 11.27 14.65 -0.09
CA LYS A 128 10.86 14.85 1.30
C LYS A 128 9.40 14.48 1.54
N ILE A 129 9.04 14.26 2.80
CA ILE A 129 7.67 13.99 3.22
C ILE A 129 6.85 15.27 3.04
N GLU A 130 5.75 15.17 2.29
CA GLU A 130 4.78 16.26 2.15
C GLU A 130 3.71 16.19 3.24
N LYS A 131 3.15 15.00 3.47
CA LYS A 131 2.05 14.78 4.40
C LYS A 131 1.83 13.31 4.70
N ILE A 132 1.09 13.05 5.78
CA ILE A 132 0.42 11.77 5.99
C ILE A 132 -0.77 11.72 5.02
N ALA A 133 -0.76 10.75 4.11
CA ALA A 133 -1.83 10.53 3.14
C ALA A 133 -3.00 9.74 3.77
N PHE A 134 -2.68 8.68 4.51
CA PHE A 134 -3.66 7.79 5.13
C PHE A 134 -3.00 6.96 6.24
N VAL A 135 -3.81 6.43 7.16
CA VAL A 135 -3.37 5.37 8.09
C VAL A 135 -4.41 4.26 8.04
N ALA A 136 -3.99 3.07 7.62
CA ALA A 136 -4.87 1.91 7.47
C ALA A 136 -4.60 0.86 8.54
N ASP A 137 -5.65 0.18 8.97
CA ASP A 137 -5.54 -1.15 9.59
C ASP A 137 -5.21 -2.17 8.51
N VAL A 138 -4.17 -2.97 8.76
CA VAL A 138 -3.70 -3.98 7.82
C VAL A 138 -3.44 -5.30 8.55
N ALA A 139 -3.44 -6.39 7.78
CA ALA A 139 -2.91 -7.66 8.26
C ALA A 139 -1.39 -7.55 8.48
N GLU A 140 -0.81 -8.55 9.15
CA GLU A 140 0.64 -8.64 9.29
C GLU A 140 1.34 -8.49 7.93
N PRO A 141 2.29 -7.55 7.80
CA PRO A 141 3.08 -7.42 6.59
C PRO A 141 3.97 -8.66 6.44
N ILE A 142 3.60 -9.53 5.51
CA ILE A 142 4.27 -10.79 5.24
C ILE A 142 5.12 -10.70 3.98
N PHE A 143 6.38 -11.13 4.07
CA PHE A 143 7.17 -11.41 2.87
C PHE A 143 6.78 -12.76 2.30
N LEU A 144 6.60 -12.84 0.97
CA LEU A 144 6.29 -14.11 0.31
C LEU A 144 7.45 -15.10 0.51
N PRO A 145 7.23 -16.24 1.18
CA PRO A 145 8.34 -17.11 1.60
C PRO A 145 9.03 -17.85 0.44
N ASN A 146 8.36 -17.96 -0.72
CA ASN A 146 8.77 -18.86 -1.81
C ASN A 146 8.88 -18.16 -3.18
N GLY A 147 9.03 -16.83 -3.21
CA GLY A 147 9.25 -16.09 -4.45
C GLY A 147 7.95 -15.77 -5.22
N SER A 148 7.89 -16.13 -6.51
CA SER A 148 6.79 -15.69 -7.39
C SER A 148 5.45 -16.27 -6.97
N VAL A 149 4.38 -15.46 -7.11
CA VAL A 149 2.99 -15.88 -6.85
C VAL A 149 2.56 -17.07 -7.71
N SER A 150 3.26 -17.36 -8.79
CA SER A 150 2.96 -18.51 -9.65
C SER A 150 3.68 -19.81 -9.28
N ASP A 151 4.55 -19.78 -8.28
CA ASP A 151 5.16 -20.99 -7.74
C ASP A 151 4.08 -21.79 -6.97
N PRO A 152 3.87 -23.09 -7.27
CA PRO A 152 2.93 -23.93 -6.52
C PRO A 152 3.17 -23.94 -5.00
N ASN A 153 4.41 -23.82 -4.55
CA ASN A 153 4.74 -23.75 -3.12
C ASN A 153 4.28 -22.42 -2.49
N THR A 154 4.38 -21.30 -3.23
CA THR A 154 3.83 -20.01 -2.80
C THR A 154 2.31 -20.09 -2.70
N ILE A 155 1.65 -20.71 -3.68
CA ILE A 155 0.18 -20.86 -3.70
C ILE A 155 -0.32 -21.77 -2.58
N ASN A 156 0.35 -22.90 -2.33
CA ASN A 156 0.01 -23.78 -1.21
C ASN A 156 0.19 -23.07 0.14
N TRP A 157 1.29 -22.33 0.30
CA TRP A 157 1.52 -21.53 1.50
C TRP A 157 0.43 -20.46 1.69
N LEU A 158 0.08 -19.74 0.61
CA LEU A 158 -0.98 -18.73 0.64
C LEU A 158 -2.32 -19.36 1.03
N GLY A 159 -2.61 -20.57 0.53
CA GLY A 159 -3.76 -21.36 0.97
C GLY A 159 -3.79 -21.53 2.48
N GLY A 160 -2.74 -22.12 3.06
CA GLY A 160 -2.66 -22.30 4.52
C GLY A 160 -2.70 -20.98 5.30
N TYR A 161 -2.14 -19.90 4.75
CA TYR A 161 -2.21 -18.58 5.36
C TYR A 161 -3.64 -18.02 5.38
N ILE A 162 -4.40 -18.15 4.28
CA ILE A 162 -5.81 -17.77 4.23
C ILE A 162 -6.63 -18.62 5.21
N ASP A 163 -6.37 -19.92 5.32
CA ASP A 163 -7.03 -20.79 6.32
C ASP A 163 -6.85 -20.25 7.74
N LYS A 164 -5.60 -19.89 8.10
CA LYS A 164 -5.29 -19.28 9.39
C LYS A 164 -6.07 -17.98 9.58
N LEU A 165 -6.05 -17.07 8.60
CA LEU A 165 -6.74 -15.78 8.72
C LEU A 165 -8.26 -15.92 8.85
N VAL A 166 -8.87 -16.86 8.12
CA VAL A 166 -10.31 -17.17 8.21
C VAL A 166 -10.65 -17.71 9.60
N ALA A 167 -9.82 -18.60 10.15
CA ALA A 167 -10.02 -19.15 11.49
C ALA A 167 -9.86 -18.11 12.60
N GLU A 168 -8.91 -17.16 12.44
CA GLU A 168 -8.59 -16.17 13.48
C GLU A 168 -9.52 -14.94 13.45
N ASN A 169 -10.00 -14.53 12.27
CA ASN A 169 -10.69 -13.25 12.07
C ASN A 169 -12.11 -13.38 11.50
N ASP A 170 -12.64 -14.60 11.36
CA ASP A 170 -13.97 -14.87 10.81
C ASP A 170 -14.19 -14.23 9.42
N LEU A 171 -13.14 -14.24 8.60
CA LEU A 171 -13.17 -13.61 7.28
C LEU A 171 -14.16 -14.31 6.34
N SER A 172 -14.86 -13.51 5.56
CA SER A 172 -15.75 -13.95 4.49
C SER A 172 -15.36 -13.26 3.19
N GLY A 173 -15.10 -14.02 2.14
CA GLY A 173 -14.65 -13.46 0.87
C GLY A 173 -14.29 -14.50 -0.19
N SER A 174 -13.74 -14.00 -1.29
CA SER A 174 -13.19 -14.80 -2.38
C SER A 174 -11.85 -14.23 -2.83
N VAL A 175 -10.92 -15.11 -3.17
CA VAL A 175 -9.59 -14.77 -3.71
C VAL A 175 -9.44 -15.43 -5.06
N LEU A 176 -9.05 -14.63 -6.06
CA LEU A 176 -8.70 -15.08 -7.41
C LEU A 176 -7.31 -14.56 -7.75
N ILE A 177 -6.42 -15.46 -8.15
CA ILE A 177 -5.12 -15.11 -8.73
C ILE A 177 -5.08 -15.71 -10.13
N ALA A 178 -4.80 -14.86 -11.12
CA ALA A 178 -4.69 -15.26 -12.51
C ALA A 178 -3.36 -14.81 -13.11
N ARG A 179 -2.86 -15.61 -14.06
CA ARG A 179 -1.78 -15.22 -14.97
C ARG A 179 -2.39 -15.00 -16.34
N GLY A 180 -2.53 -13.73 -16.73
CA GLY A 180 -3.29 -13.37 -17.93
C GLY A 180 -4.76 -13.77 -17.76
N ASP A 181 -5.27 -14.56 -18.69
CA ASP A 181 -6.62 -15.10 -18.71
C ASP A 181 -6.76 -16.44 -17.96
N LYS A 182 -5.67 -16.98 -17.40
CA LYS A 182 -5.65 -18.28 -16.73
C LYS A 182 -5.70 -18.13 -15.20
N PRO A 183 -6.81 -18.49 -14.52
CA PRO A 183 -6.82 -18.67 -13.08
C PRO A 183 -5.78 -19.70 -12.66
N ILE A 184 -4.93 -19.32 -11.71
CA ILE A 184 -3.94 -20.21 -11.09
C ILE A 184 -4.27 -20.53 -9.63
N TYR A 185 -5.18 -19.76 -9.02
CA TYR A 185 -5.74 -20.02 -7.70
C TYR A 185 -7.08 -19.33 -7.56
N THR A 186 -8.07 -20.08 -7.08
CA THR A 186 -9.39 -19.57 -6.72
C THR A 186 -9.77 -20.16 -5.38
N ARG A 187 -10.32 -19.33 -4.49
CA ARG A 187 -10.78 -19.78 -3.19
C ARG A 187 -11.89 -18.89 -2.63
N GLU A 188 -13.00 -19.52 -2.29
CA GLU A 188 -14.11 -18.93 -1.54
C GLU A 188 -14.08 -19.39 -0.08
N PHE A 189 -14.44 -18.51 0.85
CA PHE A 189 -14.47 -18.82 2.27
C PHE A 189 -15.48 -17.95 3.01
N GLY A 190 -15.97 -18.45 4.15
CA GLY A 190 -16.93 -17.75 5.01
C GLY A 190 -18.36 -17.74 4.45
N PHE A 191 -19.14 -16.76 4.89
CA PHE A 191 -20.58 -16.66 4.64
C PHE A 191 -20.95 -15.36 3.94
N ALA A 192 -21.94 -15.44 3.07
CA ALA A 192 -22.44 -14.32 2.29
C ALA A 192 -23.52 -13.50 3.03
N ASP A 193 -23.84 -13.89 4.26
CA ASP A 193 -24.81 -13.24 5.14
C ASP A 193 -24.36 -13.30 6.61
N ALA A 194 -24.73 -12.27 7.38
CA ALA A 194 -24.35 -12.16 8.79
C ALA A 194 -24.96 -13.26 9.68
N ALA A 195 -26.11 -13.83 9.28
CA ALA A 195 -26.73 -14.95 9.97
C ALA A 195 -26.02 -16.30 9.71
N ARG A 196 -24.98 -16.30 8.86
CA ARG A 196 -24.17 -17.47 8.50
C ARG A 196 -25.00 -18.64 7.95
N THR A 197 -25.99 -18.33 7.13
CA THR A 197 -26.90 -19.32 6.56
C THR A 197 -26.47 -19.77 5.16
N ARG A 198 -25.68 -18.96 4.46
CA ARG A 198 -25.29 -19.19 3.07
C ARG A 198 -23.78 -19.00 2.90
N LYS A 199 -23.11 -20.05 2.44
CA LYS A 199 -21.68 -19.99 2.13
C LYS A 199 -21.43 -19.12 0.90
N ILE A 200 -20.26 -18.50 0.85
CA ILE A 200 -19.77 -17.83 -0.35
C ILE A 200 -19.41 -18.89 -1.39
N ASP A 201 -19.76 -18.61 -2.64
CA ASP A 201 -19.43 -19.37 -3.84
C ASP A 201 -19.05 -18.43 -5.00
N SER A 202 -18.75 -18.98 -6.17
CA SER A 202 -18.33 -18.22 -7.36
C SER A 202 -19.39 -17.25 -7.89
N GLU A 203 -20.67 -17.46 -7.54
CA GLU A 203 -21.80 -16.64 -7.98
C GLU A 203 -22.15 -15.54 -6.96
N THR A 204 -21.50 -15.55 -5.79
CA THR A 204 -21.75 -14.59 -4.73
C THR A 204 -21.32 -13.19 -5.17
N ARG A 205 -22.27 -12.26 -5.12
CA ARG A 205 -22.04 -10.85 -5.47
C ARG A 205 -21.62 -10.05 -4.23
N PHE A 206 -20.58 -9.24 -4.40
CA PHE A 206 -20.07 -8.35 -3.36
C PHE A 206 -20.33 -6.89 -3.71
N ASN A 207 -20.60 -6.08 -2.69
CA ASN A 207 -20.58 -4.63 -2.83
C ASN A 207 -19.14 -4.18 -3.02
N LEU A 208 -18.81 -3.61 -4.19
CA LEU A 208 -17.43 -3.26 -4.54
C LEU A 208 -16.95 -1.92 -3.94
N ALA A 209 -17.85 -1.13 -3.33
CA ALA A 209 -17.56 0.21 -2.84
C ALA A 209 -16.76 1.05 -3.87
N SER A 210 -15.59 1.58 -3.48
CA SER A 210 -14.72 2.34 -4.38
C SER A 210 -14.16 1.53 -5.57
N GLY A 211 -14.25 0.21 -5.56
CA GLY A 211 -13.90 -0.64 -6.71
C GLY A 211 -14.73 -0.36 -7.97
N ASN A 212 -15.93 0.22 -7.82
CA ASN A 212 -16.77 0.65 -8.95
C ASN A 212 -16.15 1.77 -9.82
N LYS A 213 -15.11 2.46 -9.33
CA LYS A 213 -14.41 3.52 -10.07
C LYS A 213 -13.78 3.00 -11.37
N MET A 214 -13.35 1.74 -11.40
CA MET A 214 -12.78 1.15 -12.61
C MET A 214 -13.79 1.04 -13.75
N PHE A 215 -15.04 0.65 -13.45
CA PHE A 215 -16.11 0.61 -14.44
C PHE A 215 -16.46 2.01 -14.95
N THR A 216 -16.50 3.00 -14.05
CA THR A 216 -16.75 4.39 -14.43
C THR A 216 -15.62 4.93 -15.32
N ALA A 217 -14.36 4.61 -15.00
CA ALA A 217 -13.22 5.01 -15.81
C ALA A 217 -13.28 4.44 -17.23
N ILE A 218 -13.64 3.16 -17.38
CA ILE A 218 -13.84 2.53 -18.70
C ILE A 218 -14.97 3.22 -19.46
N ALA A 219 -16.11 3.48 -18.81
CA ALA A 219 -17.24 4.15 -19.45
C ALA A 219 -16.87 5.54 -19.96
N VAL A 220 -16.09 6.32 -19.19
CA VAL A 220 -15.58 7.63 -19.61
C VAL A 220 -14.60 7.51 -20.79
N ALA A 221 -13.72 6.51 -20.78
CA ALA A 221 -12.74 6.30 -21.86
C ALA A 221 -13.37 5.85 -23.19
N GLN A 222 -14.63 5.39 -23.18
CA GLN A 222 -15.38 4.98 -24.37
C GLN A 222 -16.19 6.12 -25.01
N LEU A 223 -16.27 7.30 -24.37
CA LEU A 223 -16.93 8.49 -24.89
C LEU A 223 -16.08 9.17 -25.97
#